data_AF-C9SMQ0-F1
#
_entry.id   AF-C9SMQ0-F1
#
_cell.length_a   1.000
_cell.length_b   1.000
_cell.length_c   1.000
_cell.angle_alpha   90.00
_cell.angle_beta   90.00
_cell.angle_gamma   90.00
#
_symmetry.space_group_name_H-M   'P 1'
#
loop_
_entity.id
_entity.type
_entity.pdbx_description
1 polymer ?
#
loop_
_entity_poly.entity_id
_entity_poly.type
_entity_poly.pdbx_seq_one_letter_code
_entity_poly.pdbx_strand_id
1 'polypeptide(L)'
;QAVHSSTRATPIESDPAAVSPAPGTAASATLARNATNLRDTLDALAATRAGALAAGRRNAELAQEVLRLAEEAARRRDGGSEPQGGGGEDDEARREMQLLRAGLKASRQKWKVMKGTASAIVVGSGVDWVGDEGLRWMVLDPEGEDM
;
A
#
# COMPACT_ATOMS: atom_id res chain seq x y z
N GLN A 1 78.94 -27.88 13.34
CA GLN A 1 78.66 -27.00 12.18
C GLN A 1 77.22 -27.25 11.77
N ALA A 2 76.44 -26.18 11.59
CA ALA A 2 75.00 -26.18 11.63
C ALA A 2 74.32 -26.91 10.46
N VAL A 3 73.21 -27.55 10.80
CA VAL A 3 72.32 -28.39 9.99
C VAL A 3 71.53 -27.60 8.94
N HIS A 4 71.48 -28.17 7.73
CA HIS A 4 70.46 -28.09 6.67
C HIS A 4 69.51 -26.88 6.67
N SER A 5 69.66 -26.01 5.66
CA SER A 5 68.68 -24.98 5.29
C SER A 5 67.35 -25.62 4.89
N SER A 6 66.41 -25.63 5.84
CA SER A 6 65.08 -26.21 5.75
C SER A 6 64.23 -25.57 4.64
N THR A 7 63.89 -26.35 3.62
CA THR A 7 62.81 -26.09 2.64
C THR A 7 61.44 -26.47 3.22
N ARG A 8 61.12 -26.00 4.42
CA ARG A 8 59.79 -26.16 5.02
C ARG A 8 59.34 -24.84 5.66
N ALA A 9 58.83 -23.94 4.82
CA ALA A 9 57.91 -22.91 5.29
C ALA A 9 56.61 -23.61 5.72
N THR A 10 56.11 -23.28 6.91
CA THR A 10 54.86 -23.86 7.42
C THR A 10 53.65 -23.14 6.79
N PRO A 11 52.44 -23.76 6.76
CA PRO A 11 51.25 -23.15 6.14
C PRO A 11 50.84 -21.79 6.73
N ILE A 12 51.39 -21.43 7.89
CA ILE A 12 51.11 -20.19 8.62
C ILE A 12 51.85 -18.98 8.02
N GLU A 13 52.91 -19.18 7.24
CA GLU A 13 53.68 -18.09 6.60
C GLU A 13 53.17 -17.72 5.19
N SER A 14 52.01 -18.26 4.78
CA SER A 14 51.38 -17.85 3.52
C SER A 14 50.76 -16.46 3.68
N ASP A 15 51.27 -15.52 2.88
CA ASP A 15 50.78 -14.14 2.76
C ASP A 15 49.23 -14.09 2.67
N PRO A 16 48.53 -13.46 3.64
CA PRO A 16 47.08 -13.36 3.61
C PRO A 16 46.56 -12.50 2.44
N ALA A 17 47.45 -11.79 1.71
CA ALA A 17 47.07 -10.99 0.55
C ALA A 17 46.77 -11.82 -0.71
N ALA A 18 47.08 -13.13 -0.74
CA ALA A 18 46.94 -13.98 -1.92
C ALA A 18 45.58 -14.73 -2.04
N VAL A 19 44.64 -14.53 -1.11
CA VAL A 19 43.28 -15.07 -1.26
C VAL A 19 42.45 -14.09 -2.09
N SER A 20 42.49 -14.26 -3.41
CA SER A 20 41.46 -13.71 -4.28
C SER A 20 40.09 -14.15 -3.75
N PRO A 21 39.10 -13.25 -3.60
CA PRO A 21 37.80 -13.62 -3.05
C PRO A 21 37.24 -14.80 -3.85
N ALA A 22 36.98 -15.91 -3.16
CA ALA A 22 36.44 -17.11 -3.80
C ALA A 22 35.20 -16.72 -4.64
N PRO A 23 35.00 -17.27 -5.85
CA PRO A 23 33.92 -16.87 -6.75
C PRO A 23 32.51 -16.87 -6.11
N GLY A 24 32.29 -17.65 -5.04
CA GLY A 24 31.07 -17.66 -4.25
C GLY A 24 30.82 -16.41 -3.38
N THR A 25 31.84 -15.65 -2.98
CA THR A 25 31.68 -14.42 -2.19
C THR A 25 31.20 -13.26 -3.05
N ALA A 26 31.70 -13.14 -4.28
CA ALA A 26 31.23 -12.15 -5.26
C ALA A 26 29.77 -12.44 -5.68
N ALA A 27 29.42 -13.70 -5.89
CA ALA A 27 28.04 -14.12 -6.15
C ALA A 27 27.12 -13.83 -4.94
N SER A 28 27.55 -14.14 -3.72
CA SER A 28 26.80 -13.82 -2.49
C SER A 28 26.62 -12.32 -2.29
N ALA A 29 27.65 -11.50 -2.53
CA ALA A 29 27.55 -10.05 -2.43
C ALA A 29 26.57 -9.47 -3.46
N THR A 30 26.55 -10.02 -4.68
CA THR A 30 25.58 -9.61 -5.72
C THR A 30 24.17 -10.05 -5.37
N LEU A 31 23.98 -11.26 -4.84
CA LEU A 31 22.68 -11.73 -4.36
C LEU A 31 22.16 -10.87 -3.20
N ALA A 32 23.01 -10.53 -2.23
CA ALA A 32 22.65 -9.67 -1.11
C ALA A 32 22.23 -8.27 -1.60
N ARG A 33 23.00 -7.66 -2.51
CA ARG A 33 22.63 -6.38 -3.14
C ARG A 33 21.31 -6.45 -3.88
N ASN A 34 21.08 -7.51 -4.66
CA ASN A 34 19.82 -7.69 -5.38
C ASN A 34 18.64 -7.88 -4.44
N ALA A 35 18.84 -8.60 -3.33
CA ALA A 35 17.82 -8.79 -2.30
C ALA A 35 17.48 -7.46 -1.61
N THR A 36 18.48 -6.63 -1.27
CA THR A 36 18.26 -5.28 -0.73
C THR A 36 17.51 -4.40 -1.72
N ASN A 37 17.97 -4.32 -2.98
CA ASN A 37 17.29 -3.53 -4.00
C ASN A 37 15.84 -3.98 -4.22
N LEU A 38 15.59 -5.29 -4.24
CA LEU A 38 14.24 -5.83 -4.35
C LEU A 38 13.39 -5.39 -3.15
N ARG A 39 13.92 -5.46 -1.93
CA ARG A 39 13.23 -5.03 -0.71
C ARG A 39 12.90 -3.54 -0.78
N ASP A 40 13.86 -2.71 -1.13
CA ASP A 40 13.67 -1.25 -1.27
C ASP A 40 12.58 -0.93 -2.30
N THR A 41 12.56 -1.64 -3.45
CA THR A 41 11.51 -1.44 -4.46
C THR A 41 10.13 -1.90 -4.00
N LEU A 42 10.05 -2.99 -3.23
CA LEU A 42 8.80 -3.47 -2.65
C LEU A 42 8.27 -2.50 -1.58
N ASP A 43 9.17 -1.93 -0.77
CA ASP A 43 8.82 -0.95 0.26
C ASP A 43 8.29 0.34 -0.37
N ALA A 44 8.97 0.86 -1.40
CA ALA A 44 8.51 2.02 -2.15
C ALA A 44 7.15 1.79 -2.82
N LEU A 45 6.93 0.59 -3.37
CA LEU A 45 5.66 0.20 -3.97
C LEU A 45 4.55 0.08 -2.91
N ALA A 46 4.87 -0.49 -1.73
CA ALA A 46 3.94 -0.60 -0.61
C ALA A 46 3.52 0.79 -0.11
N ALA A 47 4.47 1.70 0.10
CA ALA A 47 4.19 3.08 0.50
C ALA A 47 3.33 3.83 -0.53
N THR A 48 3.66 3.70 -1.81
CA THR A 48 2.86 4.33 -2.90
C THR A 48 1.43 3.77 -2.93
N ARG A 49 1.28 2.46 -2.76
CA ARG A 49 -0.04 1.82 -2.70
C ARG A 49 -0.82 2.25 -1.46
N ALA A 50 -0.17 2.40 -0.30
CA ALA A 50 -0.81 2.92 0.91
C ALA A 50 -1.35 4.35 0.69
N GLY A 51 -0.60 5.22 0.01
CA GLY A 51 -1.04 6.57 -0.33
C GLY A 51 -2.21 6.59 -1.32
N ALA A 52 -2.13 5.81 -2.40
CA ALA A 52 -3.23 5.66 -3.37
C ALA A 52 -4.48 5.10 -2.70
N LEU A 53 -4.27 4.21 -1.74
CA LEU A 53 -5.31 3.73 -0.88
C LEU A 53 -5.92 4.93 -0.10
N ALA A 54 -5.18 5.59 0.79
CA ALA A 54 -5.72 6.66 1.62
C ALA A 54 -6.53 7.72 0.82
N ALA A 55 -6.03 8.11 -0.36
CA ALA A 55 -6.73 9.01 -1.27
C ALA A 55 -8.08 8.46 -1.78
N GLY A 56 -8.14 7.17 -2.13
CA GLY A 56 -9.37 6.50 -2.55
C GLY A 56 -10.46 6.51 -1.46
N ARG A 57 -10.09 6.26 -0.20
CA ARG A 57 -11.01 6.37 0.95
C ARG A 57 -11.54 7.80 1.09
N ARG A 58 -10.63 8.79 1.05
CA ARG A 58 -11.03 10.20 1.17
C ARG A 58 -11.98 10.64 0.06
N ASN A 59 -11.77 10.16 -1.17
CA ASN A 59 -12.68 10.40 -2.28
C ASN A 59 -14.07 9.82 -2.01
N ALA A 60 -14.14 8.58 -1.51
CA ALA A 60 -15.42 7.94 -1.17
C ALA A 60 -16.19 8.69 -0.06
N GLU A 61 -15.50 9.19 0.97
CA GLU A 61 -16.10 10.03 2.02
C GLU A 61 -16.67 11.34 1.45
N LEU A 62 -15.88 12.06 0.64
CA LEU A 62 -16.30 13.31 0.03
C LEU A 62 -17.49 13.11 -0.90
N ALA A 63 -17.51 12.02 -1.66
CA ALA A 63 -18.64 11.71 -2.54
C ALA A 63 -19.94 11.42 -1.76
N GLN A 64 -19.85 10.81 -0.56
CA GLN A 64 -21.02 10.67 0.32
C GLN A 64 -21.50 12.00 0.85
N GLU A 65 -20.57 12.89 1.23
CA GLU A 65 -20.92 14.21 1.74
C GLU A 65 -21.59 15.07 0.67
N VAL A 66 -21.06 15.05 -0.56
CA VAL A 66 -21.69 15.72 -1.72
C VAL A 66 -23.13 15.22 -1.92
N LEU A 67 -23.34 13.90 -1.84
CA LEU A 67 -24.68 13.33 -1.98
C LEU A 67 -25.62 13.79 -0.85
N ARG A 68 -25.15 13.79 0.40
CA ARG A 68 -25.91 14.28 1.56
C ARG A 68 -26.30 15.76 1.39
N LEU A 69 -25.36 16.59 0.93
CA LEU A 69 -25.60 18.01 0.68
C LEU A 69 -26.59 18.23 -0.47
N ALA A 70 -26.50 17.44 -1.55
CA ALA A 70 -27.45 17.50 -2.66
C ALA A 70 -28.88 17.14 -2.20
N GLU A 71 -29.02 16.12 -1.37
CA GLU A 71 -30.31 15.78 -0.75
C GLU A 71 -30.88 16.89 0.13
N GLU A 72 -30.03 17.56 0.92
CA GLU A 72 -30.45 18.69 1.75
C GLU A 72 -30.89 19.88 0.91
N ALA A 73 -30.20 20.15 -0.19
CA ALA A 73 -30.59 21.19 -1.13
C ALA A 73 -31.95 20.88 -1.79
N ALA A 74 -32.16 19.63 -2.22
CA ALA A 74 -33.45 19.19 -2.78
C ALA A 74 -34.60 19.34 -1.76
N ARG A 75 -34.42 18.87 -0.53
CA ARG A 75 -35.43 19.03 0.54
C ARG A 75 -35.77 20.48 0.86
N ARG A 76 -34.78 21.39 0.80
CA ARG A 76 -35.00 22.83 0.99
C ARG A 76 -35.78 23.46 -0.16
N ARG A 77 -35.60 22.96 -1.39
CA ARG A 77 -36.38 23.39 -2.57
C ARG A 77 -37.85 22.98 -2.42
N ASP A 78 -38.10 21.75 -1.99
CA ASP A 78 -39.47 21.20 -1.85
C ASP A 78 -40.22 21.75 -0.62
N GLY A 79 -39.51 22.10 0.45
CA GLY A 79 -40.11 22.65 1.68
C GLY A 79 -40.45 24.14 1.64
N GLY A 80 -40.15 24.85 0.55
CA GLY A 80 -40.25 26.31 0.45
C GLY A 80 -41.20 26.86 -0.62
N SER A 81 -41.76 26.01 -1.49
CA SER A 81 -42.63 26.46 -2.60
C SER A 81 -43.86 25.56 -2.71
N GLU A 82 -45.04 26.16 -2.88
CA GLU A 82 -46.30 25.45 -3.17
C GLU A 82 -46.14 24.44 -4.34
N PRO A 83 -46.94 23.37 -4.38
CA PRO A 83 -46.81 22.31 -5.37
C PRO A 83 -47.22 22.80 -6.77
N GLN A 84 -46.32 23.50 -7.45
CA GLN A 84 -46.43 23.70 -8.89
C GLN A 84 -45.92 22.42 -9.57
N GLY A 85 -46.88 21.69 -10.14
CA GLY A 85 -46.66 20.39 -10.77
C GLY A 85 -45.48 20.38 -11.73
N GLY A 86 -44.58 19.43 -11.51
CA GLY A 86 -43.39 19.22 -12.33
C GLY A 86 -42.81 17.84 -12.11
N GLY A 87 -43.63 16.79 -12.23
CA GLY A 87 -43.24 15.38 -11.99
C GLY A 87 -42.17 14.80 -12.93
N GLY A 88 -41.39 15.62 -13.64
CA GLY A 88 -40.31 15.19 -14.51
C GLY A 88 -38.90 15.53 -13.98
N GLU A 89 -38.72 16.68 -13.34
CA GLU A 89 -37.39 17.15 -12.91
C GLU A 89 -36.93 16.47 -11.62
N ASP A 90 -37.85 16.27 -10.66
CA ASP A 90 -37.58 15.54 -9.42
C ASP A 90 -37.33 14.05 -9.66
N ASP A 91 -38.00 13.45 -10.66
CA ASP A 91 -37.86 12.04 -11.00
C ASP A 91 -36.48 11.76 -11.64
N GLU A 92 -35.97 12.67 -12.46
CA GLU A 92 -34.62 12.55 -13.04
C GLU A 92 -33.53 12.75 -11.98
N ALA A 93 -33.65 13.78 -11.12
CA ALA A 93 -32.72 14.01 -10.02
C ALA A 93 -32.67 12.82 -9.05
N ARG A 94 -33.82 12.21 -8.76
CA ARG A 94 -33.91 11.02 -7.92
C ARG A 94 -33.28 9.78 -8.56
N ARG A 95 -33.35 9.64 -9.89
CA ARG A 95 -32.66 8.57 -10.64
C ARG A 95 -31.14 8.77 -10.62
N GLU A 96 -30.68 9.99 -10.86
CA GLU A 96 -29.25 10.34 -10.84
C GLU A 96 -28.64 10.06 -9.46
N MET A 97 -29.32 10.45 -8.39
CA MET A 97 -28.89 10.12 -7.02
C MET A 97 -28.80 8.61 -6.76
N GLN A 98 -29.75 7.82 -7.27
CA GLN A 98 -29.71 6.36 -7.11
C GLN A 98 -28.51 5.74 -7.84
N LEU A 99 -28.21 6.22 -9.05
CA LEU A 99 -27.03 5.80 -9.81
C LEU A 99 -25.73 6.17 -9.07
N LEU A 100 -25.65 7.38 -8.53
CA LEU A 100 -24.51 7.82 -7.72
C LEU A 100 -24.32 6.94 -6.47
N ARG A 101 -25.40 6.62 -5.74
CA ARG A 101 -25.33 5.68 -4.59
C ARG A 101 -24.84 4.30 -4.99
N ALA A 102 -25.36 3.77 -6.10
CA ALA A 102 -24.95 2.46 -6.61
C ALA A 102 -23.46 2.45 -6.98
N GLY A 103 -22.99 3.50 -7.67
CA GLY A 103 -21.56 3.68 -7.99
C GLY A 103 -20.69 3.76 -6.74
N LEU A 104 -21.15 4.46 -5.70
CA LEU A 104 -20.41 4.59 -4.45
C LEU A 104 -20.32 3.27 -3.67
N LYS A 105 -21.40 2.48 -3.66
CA LYS A 105 -21.40 1.12 -3.09
C LYS A 105 -20.43 0.21 -3.84
N ALA A 106 -20.42 0.24 -5.16
CA ALA A 106 -19.49 -0.53 -5.98
C ALA A 106 -18.03 -0.11 -5.72
N SER A 107 -17.77 1.20 -5.61
CA SER A 107 -16.45 1.74 -5.27
C SER A 107 -15.97 1.27 -3.90
N ARG A 108 -16.83 1.34 -2.87
CA ARG A 108 -16.54 0.82 -1.52
C ARG A 108 -16.25 -0.68 -1.52
N GLN A 109 -16.96 -1.46 -2.34
CA GLN A 109 -16.69 -2.90 -2.43
C GLN A 109 -15.34 -3.20 -3.07
N LYS A 110 -15.02 -2.53 -4.18
CA LYS A 110 -13.71 -2.64 -4.85
C LYS A 110 -12.57 -2.25 -3.91
N TRP A 111 -12.80 -1.17 -3.17
CA TRP A 111 -11.89 -0.68 -2.15
C TRP A 111 -11.56 -1.74 -1.09
N LYS A 112 -12.57 -2.39 -0.50
CA LYS A 112 -12.38 -3.45 0.51
C LYS A 112 -11.49 -4.59 -0.01
N VAL A 113 -11.69 -5.01 -1.26
CA VAL A 113 -10.88 -6.06 -1.90
C VAL A 113 -9.42 -5.61 -2.08
N MET A 114 -9.21 -4.39 -2.57
CA MET A 114 -7.87 -3.84 -2.75
C MET A 114 -7.12 -3.70 -1.43
N LYS A 115 -7.79 -3.22 -0.38
CA LYS A 115 -7.23 -3.11 0.96
C LYS A 115 -6.84 -4.49 1.51
N GLY A 116 -7.74 -5.47 1.48
CA GLY A 116 -7.46 -6.83 1.95
C GLY A 116 -6.24 -7.45 1.25
N THR A 117 -6.15 -7.27 -0.06
CA THR A 117 -5.00 -7.74 -0.85
C THR A 117 -3.71 -7.03 -0.46
N ALA A 118 -3.73 -5.71 -0.32
CA ALA A 118 -2.56 -4.92 0.05
C ALA A 118 -2.06 -5.26 1.47
N SER A 119 -2.97 -5.38 2.44
CA SER A 119 -2.63 -5.79 3.81
C SER A 119 -2.00 -7.18 3.84
N ALA A 120 -2.53 -8.14 3.07
CA ALA A 120 -1.95 -9.48 2.97
C ALA A 120 -0.53 -9.47 2.37
N ILE A 121 -0.28 -8.64 1.35
CA ILE A 121 1.06 -8.50 0.74
C ILE A 121 2.05 -7.91 1.75
N VAL A 122 1.66 -6.85 2.47
CA VAL A 122 2.54 -6.13 3.40
C VAL A 122 2.87 -6.97 4.64
N VAL A 123 1.88 -7.67 5.19
CA VAL A 123 2.11 -8.59 6.31
C VAL A 123 2.93 -9.81 5.86
N GLY A 124 2.67 -10.33 4.66
CA GLY A 124 3.37 -11.49 4.11
C GLY A 124 4.79 -11.23 3.62
N SER A 125 5.17 -9.97 3.36
CA SER A 125 6.51 -9.62 2.84
C SER A 125 7.60 -9.61 3.90
N GLY A 126 7.25 -9.60 5.19
CA GLY A 126 8.21 -9.48 6.28
C GLY A 126 8.90 -8.12 6.36
N VAL A 127 8.25 -7.07 5.84
CA VAL A 127 8.62 -5.66 6.07
C VAL A 127 8.18 -5.26 7.48
N ASP A 128 8.94 -4.39 8.15
CA ASP A 128 8.55 -3.86 9.46
C ASP A 128 7.44 -2.82 9.32
N TRP A 129 6.23 -3.32 9.06
CA TRP A 129 5.02 -2.51 8.97
C TRP A 129 4.54 -2.02 10.34
N VAL A 130 5.05 -2.58 11.44
CA VAL A 130 4.66 -2.17 12.80
C VAL A 130 5.36 -0.86 13.17
N GLY A 131 6.64 -0.72 12.78
CA GLY A 131 7.43 0.48 12.97
C GLY A 131 7.08 1.63 12.01
N ASP A 132 6.50 1.33 10.85
CA ASP A 132 6.08 2.34 9.86
C ASP A 132 4.61 2.73 10.05
N GLU A 133 4.35 4.01 10.34
CA GLU A 133 2.99 4.51 10.61
C GLU A 133 2.04 4.37 9.42
N GLY A 134 2.53 4.56 8.19
CA GLY A 134 1.72 4.46 6.97
C GLY A 134 1.35 3.02 6.64
N LEU A 135 2.31 2.10 6.76
CA LEU A 135 2.06 0.66 6.59
C LEU A 135 1.16 0.12 7.70
N ARG A 136 1.38 0.54 8.95
CA ARG A 136 0.54 0.17 10.09
C ARG A 136 -0.90 0.60 9.89
N TRP A 137 -1.14 1.83 9.44
CA TRP A 137 -2.48 2.33 9.15
C TRP A 137 -3.16 1.51 8.04
N MET A 138 -2.43 1.19 6.96
CA MET A 138 -2.93 0.38 5.84
C MET A 138 -3.26 -1.07 6.26
N VAL A 139 -2.48 -1.65 7.18
CA VAL A 139 -2.70 -3.03 7.66
C VAL A 139 -3.83 -3.08 8.68
N LEU A 140 -3.78 -2.24 9.72
CA LEU A 140 -4.68 -2.35 10.87
C LEU A 140 -6.08 -1.79 10.62
N ASP A 141 -6.22 -0.75 9.81
CA ASP A 141 -7.50 -0.11 9.45
C ASP A 141 -8.43 0.11 10.67
N PRO A 142 -8.36 1.29 11.32
CA PRO A 142 -9.04 1.54 12.60
C PRO A 142 -10.58 1.43 12.57
N GLU A 143 -11.20 1.23 11.40
CA GLU A 143 -12.65 1.04 11.23
C GLU A 143 -13.10 -0.43 11.11
N GLY A 144 -12.21 -1.39 11.36
CA GLY A 144 -12.54 -2.83 11.35
C GLY A 144 -13.51 -3.29 12.45
N GLU A 145 -13.88 -2.43 13.40
CA GLU A 145 -14.70 -2.77 14.58
C GLU A 145 -16.17 -2.32 14.51
N ASP A 146 -16.59 -1.58 13.48
CA ASP A 146 -17.99 -1.16 13.33
C ASP A 146 -18.76 -2.11 12.39
N MET A 147 -19.07 -3.31 12.89
CA MET A 147 -20.18 -4.16 12.44
C MET A 147 -21.01 -4.66 13.62
#